data_AF-A0A9X2MPI8-F1
#
_entry.id   AF-A0A9X2MPI8-F1
#
_cell.length_a   1.000
_cell.length_b   1.000
_cell.length_c   1.000
_cell.angle_alpha   90.00
_cell.angle_beta   90.00
_cell.angle_gamma   90.00
#
_symmetry.space_group_name_H-M   'P 1'
#
loop_
_entity.id
_entity.type
_entity.pdbx_description
1 polymer ?
#
loop_
_entity_poly.entity_id
_entity_poly.type
_entity_poly.pdbx_seq_one_letter_code
_entity_poly.pdbx_strand_id
1 'polypeptide(L)'
;MNTPNKHSALKVAGSLWSSYRMTLIWFWAIFVVVFLGINFLLLHLGEVDSDMWSEGIWAGSVYSPKIFLFVIGILVTPISLASYVSFGITRKHFVWGSTLMLAGLSLVCAILTAAGFPIERLIYDMTGGSGSLNQPPLLESSLEFFVLCFGYCLAGCMIGNGFYRHDWRIGTIICLLALLPIILMEAIVESGSLIRFMSYSFHSPSLAPWLELILTLAIAAMMLALNFSMLRKVTIRRKLV
;
A
#
# COMPACT_ATOMS: atom_id res chain seq x y z
N MET A 1 35.37 -26.22 7.30
CA MET A 1 34.77 -24.95 7.78
C MET A 1 33.39 -24.80 7.16
N ASN A 2 32.35 -25.25 7.85
CA ASN A 2 30.97 -25.01 7.44
C ASN A 2 30.54 -23.67 8.05
N THR A 3 30.61 -22.58 7.29
CA THR A 3 29.77 -21.43 7.62
C THR A 3 28.35 -21.79 7.19
N PRO A 4 27.40 -22.01 8.11
CA PRO A 4 26.02 -22.27 7.71
C PRO A 4 25.50 -21.02 7.02
N ASN A 5 25.50 -21.04 5.68
CA ASN A 5 24.91 -20.01 4.83
C ASN A 5 23.39 -20.01 5.02
N LYS A 6 22.92 -19.47 6.15
CA LYS A 6 21.53 -19.08 6.34
C LYS A 6 21.31 -17.83 5.51
N HIS A 7 20.80 -17.99 4.29
CA HIS A 7 20.16 -16.90 3.57
C HIS A 7 18.95 -16.44 4.39
N SER A 8 19.20 -15.54 5.34
CA SER A 8 18.15 -14.98 6.20
C SER A 8 17.14 -14.24 5.34
N ALA A 9 15.85 -14.36 5.67
CA ALA A 9 14.78 -13.58 5.05
C ALA A 9 15.09 -12.07 5.06
N LEU A 10 15.83 -11.60 6.06
CA LEU A 10 16.31 -10.21 6.16
C LEU A 10 17.25 -9.81 5.01
N LYS A 11 18.14 -10.70 4.56
CA LYS A 11 19.03 -10.42 3.42
C LYS A 11 18.24 -10.30 2.12
N VAL A 12 17.23 -11.16 1.95
CA VAL A 12 16.32 -11.09 0.80
C VAL A 12 15.53 -9.78 0.84
N ALA A 13 14.95 -9.44 1.99
CA ALA A 13 14.21 -8.19 2.16
C ALA A 13 15.09 -6.96 1.86
N GLY A 14 16.33 -6.92 2.37
CA GLY A 14 17.27 -5.82 2.11
C GLY A 14 17.66 -5.70 0.64
N SER A 15 17.84 -6.82 -0.05
CA SER A 15 18.14 -6.83 -1.49
C SER A 15 16.93 -6.37 -2.33
N LEU A 16 15.72 -6.83 -2.00
CA LEU A 16 14.49 -6.35 -2.65
C LEU A 16 14.28 -4.86 -2.38
N TRP A 17 14.45 -4.42 -1.13
CA TRP A 17 14.39 -3.01 -0.74
C TRP A 17 15.33 -2.15 -1.57
N SER A 18 16.59 -2.59 -1.72
CA SER A 18 17.56 -1.88 -2.56
C SER A 18 17.14 -1.77 -4.03
N SER A 19 16.35 -2.73 -4.52
CA SER A 19 15.86 -2.72 -5.90
C SER A 19 14.69 -1.74 -6.08
N TYR A 20 13.78 -1.68 -5.12
CA TYR A 20 12.57 -0.84 -5.20
C TYR A 20 12.73 0.57 -4.61
N ARG A 21 13.78 0.84 -3.82
CA ARG A 21 13.97 2.16 -3.16
C ARG A 21 14.03 3.33 -4.13
N MET A 22 14.63 3.16 -5.32
CA MET A 22 14.72 4.24 -6.31
C MET A 22 13.35 4.57 -6.88
N THR A 23 12.55 3.55 -7.19
CA THR A 23 11.16 3.73 -7.62
C THR A 23 10.33 4.44 -6.55
N LEU A 24 10.52 4.08 -5.28
CA LEU A 24 9.85 4.72 -4.15
C LEU A 24 10.23 6.20 -4.02
N ILE A 25 11.51 6.53 -4.13
CA ILE A 25 12.01 7.92 -4.06
C ILE A 25 11.42 8.75 -5.21
N TRP A 26 11.47 8.22 -6.44
CA TRP A 26 10.90 8.92 -7.60
C TRP A 26 9.40 9.12 -7.48
N PHE A 27 8.67 8.10 -7.03
CA PHE A 27 7.23 8.20 -6.78
C PHE A 27 6.93 9.34 -5.80
N TRP A 28 7.57 9.36 -4.64
CA TRP A 28 7.33 10.40 -3.63
C TRP A 28 7.81 11.78 -4.07
N ALA A 29 8.93 11.88 -4.78
CA ALA A 29 9.40 13.15 -5.33
C ALA A 29 8.38 13.76 -6.30
N ILE A 30 7.89 12.97 -7.26
CA ILE A 30 6.88 13.41 -8.21
C ILE A 30 5.57 13.74 -7.48
N PHE A 31 5.15 12.87 -6.55
CA PHE A 31 3.93 13.07 -5.77
C PHE A 31 3.95 14.39 -5.00
N VAL A 32 5.02 14.67 -4.25
CA VAL A 32 5.17 15.92 -3.50
C VAL A 32 5.19 17.14 -4.43
N VAL A 33 5.92 17.08 -5.55
CA VAL A 33 5.97 18.19 -6.51
C VAL A 33 4.60 18.49 -7.12
N VAL A 34 3.86 17.45 -7.52
CA VAL A 34 2.50 17.60 -8.07
C VAL A 34 1.57 18.20 -7.03
N PHE A 35 1.59 17.70 -5.79
CA PHE A 35 0.73 18.21 -4.73
C PHE A 35 1.05 19.65 -4.35
N LEU A 36 2.33 20.02 -4.23
CA LEU A 36 2.74 21.41 -4.01
C LEU A 36 2.34 22.31 -5.18
N GLY A 37 2.47 21.83 -6.42
CA GLY A 37 2.06 22.57 -7.62
C GLY A 37 0.55 22.84 -7.65
N ILE A 38 -0.27 21.84 -7.31
CA ILE A 38 -1.73 21.99 -7.21
C ILE A 38 -2.09 22.98 -6.10
N ASN A 39 -1.50 22.84 -4.90
CA ASN A 39 -1.72 23.78 -3.80
C ASN A 39 -1.39 25.23 -4.19
N PHE A 40 -0.23 25.43 -4.81
CA PHE A 40 0.21 26.74 -5.27
C PHE A 40 -0.74 27.35 -6.31
N LEU A 41 -1.19 26.55 -7.27
CA LEU A 41 -2.11 26.97 -8.32
C LEU A 41 -3.49 27.34 -7.76
N LEU A 42 -4.01 26.55 -6.81
CA LEU A 42 -5.29 26.84 -6.15
C LEU A 42 -5.23 28.15 -5.34
N LEU A 43 -4.13 28.40 -4.63
CA LEU A 43 -3.93 29.66 -3.92
C LEU A 43 -3.92 30.89 -4.86
N HIS A 44 -3.47 30.74 -6.10
CA HIS A 44 -3.40 31.84 -7.07
C HIS A 44 -4.71 32.05 -7.86
N LEU A 45 -5.52 31.01 -8.04
CA LEU A 45 -6.76 31.10 -8.84
C LEU A 45 -7.98 31.58 -8.06
N GLY A 46 -7.92 31.67 -6.72
CA GLY A 46 -8.80 32.52 -5.91
C GLY A 46 -10.30 32.19 -5.83
N GLU A 47 -10.82 31.30 -6.67
CA GLU A 47 -12.23 30.90 -6.68
C GLU A 47 -12.32 29.38 -6.63
N VAL A 48 -12.36 28.83 -5.43
CA VAL A 48 -12.69 27.42 -5.22
C VAL A 48 -13.76 27.37 -4.14
N ASP A 49 -14.94 26.88 -4.51
CA ASP A 49 -16.08 26.67 -3.62
C ASP A 49 -15.60 25.98 -2.33
N SER A 50 -15.82 26.65 -1.19
CA SER A 50 -15.31 26.29 0.13
C SER A 50 -15.80 24.92 0.62
N ASP A 51 -16.92 24.45 0.09
CA ASP A 51 -17.62 23.27 0.62
C ASP A 51 -16.97 21.96 0.18
N MET A 52 -16.35 21.91 -1.01
CA MET A 52 -15.75 20.68 -1.55
C MET A 52 -14.33 20.40 -1.00
N TRP A 53 -13.69 21.38 -0.35
CA TRP A 53 -12.27 21.32 0.05
C TRP A 53 -12.05 21.48 1.55
N SER A 54 -13.11 21.43 2.35
CA SER A 54 -13.03 21.53 3.82
C SER A 54 -12.23 20.40 4.48
N GLU A 55 -12.07 19.24 3.83
CA GLU A 55 -11.27 18.11 4.32
C GLU A 55 -9.75 18.24 4.06
N GLY A 56 -9.29 19.29 3.37
CA GLY A 56 -7.87 19.49 3.03
C GLY A 56 -7.42 18.72 1.78
N ILE A 57 -6.48 19.29 1.04
CA ILE A 57 -5.99 18.73 -0.23
C ILE A 57 -5.23 17.42 0.04
N TRP A 58 -4.52 17.35 1.17
CA TRP A 58 -3.77 16.18 1.56
C TRP A 58 -4.66 14.98 1.91
N ALA A 59 -5.87 15.18 2.43
CA ALA A 59 -6.79 14.08 2.73
C ALA A 59 -7.19 13.31 1.46
N GLY A 60 -7.38 14.01 0.33
CA GLY A 60 -7.63 13.38 -0.97
C GLY A 60 -6.41 12.64 -1.56
N SER A 61 -5.21 12.95 -1.08
CA SER A 61 -3.95 12.42 -1.60
C SER A 61 -3.68 10.94 -1.23
N VAL A 62 -4.37 10.46 -0.20
CA VAL A 62 -4.21 9.16 0.45
C VAL A 62 -4.45 7.97 -0.51
N TYR A 63 -5.15 8.19 -1.62
CA TYR A 63 -5.45 7.15 -2.62
C TYR A 63 -4.23 6.71 -3.44
N SER A 64 -3.37 7.66 -3.84
CA SER A 64 -2.28 7.38 -4.79
C SER A 64 -1.22 6.41 -4.23
N PRO A 65 -0.73 6.58 -2.98
CA PRO A 65 0.23 5.64 -2.40
C PRO A 65 -0.30 4.20 -2.29
N LYS A 66 -1.61 4.02 -2.05
CA LYS A 66 -2.26 2.69 -1.96
C LYS A 66 -2.20 1.96 -3.29
N ILE A 67 -2.56 2.61 -4.40
CA ILE A 67 -2.48 2.00 -5.74
C ILE A 67 -1.03 1.70 -6.10
N PHE A 68 -0.12 2.63 -5.84
CA PHE A 68 1.30 2.43 -6.11
C PHE A 68 1.82 1.15 -5.42
N LEU A 69 1.52 0.99 -4.13
CA LEU A 69 1.89 -0.20 -3.36
C LEU A 69 1.22 -1.48 -3.86
N PHE A 70 -0.02 -1.40 -4.32
CA PHE A 70 -0.70 -2.52 -4.98
C PHE A 70 0.01 -2.96 -6.26
N VAL A 71 0.43 -2.01 -7.11
CA VAL A 71 1.21 -2.30 -8.31
C VAL A 71 2.55 -2.95 -7.97
N ILE A 72 3.26 -2.43 -6.96
CA ILE A 72 4.50 -3.06 -6.47
C ILE A 72 4.23 -4.50 -6.00
N GLY A 73 3.14 -4.72 -5.26
CA GLY A 73 2.70 -6.05 -4.84
C GLY A 73 2.51 -7.01 -6.01
N ILE A 74 1.88 -6.56 -7.11
CA ILE A 74 1.68 -7.36 -8.34
C ILE A 74 3.02 -7.77 -8.95
N LEU A 75 3.98 -6.85 -9.01
CA LEU A 75 5.24 -7.04 -9.72
C LEU A 75 6.28 -7.85 -8.94
N VAL A 76 6.24 -7.81 -7.60
CA VAL A 76 7.26 -8.44 -6.73
C VAL A 76 7.45 -9.92 -7.03
N THR A 77 6.38 -10.70 -7.17
CA THR A 77 6.50 -12.14 -7.44
C THR A 77 7.02 -12.44 -8.85
N PRO A 78 6.38 -12.00 -9.95
CA PRO A 78 6.78 -12.40 -11.29
C PRO A 78 8.18 -11.92 -11.67
N ILE A 79 8.61 -10.75 -11.20
CA ILE A 79 9.93 -10.19 -11.52
C ILE A 79 11.02 -10.83 -10.66
N SER A 80 10.81 -10.91 -9.34
CA SER A 80 11.89 -11.26 -8.43
C SER A 80 12.01 -12.77 -8.20
N LEU A 81 10.91 -13.52 -8.13
CA LEU A 81 10.95 -14.91 -7.66
C LEU A 81 11.90 -15.80 -8.49
N ALA A 82 11.86 -15.68 -9.82
CA ALA A 82 12.71 -16.48 -10.72
C ALA A 82 14.20 -16.16 -10.51
N SER A 83 14.55 -14.88 -10.40
CA SER A 83 15.92 -14.41 -10.17
C SER A 83 16.48 -14.93 -8.84
N TYR A 84 15.72 -14.81 -7.74
CA TYR A 84 16.16 -15.29 -6.42
C TYR A 84 16.33 -16.81 -6.37
N VAL A 85 15.42 -17.56 -7.00
CA VAL A 85 15.53 -19.03 -7.09
C VAL A 85 16.78 -19.45 -7.88
N SER A 86 17.16 -18.69 -8.92
CA SER A 86 18.37 -18.98 -9.69
C SER A 86 19.67 -18.83 -8.87
N PHE A 87 19.66 -17.93 -7.87
CA PHE A 87 20.74 -17.78 -6.89
C PHE A 87 20.68 -18.78 -5.72
N GLY A 88 19.85 -19.82 -5.81
CA GLY A 88 19.74 -20.87 -4.79
C GLY A 88 18.94 -20.47 -3.55
N ILE A 89 18.22 -19.35 -3.57
CA ILE A 89 17.43 -18.89 -2.42
C ILE A 89 16.12 -19.68 -2.36
N THR A 90 15.82 -20.26 -1.19
CA THR A 90 14.60 -21.04 -1.01
C THR A 90 13.36 -20.15 -1.06
N ARG A 91 12.26 -20.69 -1.58
CA ARG A 91 10.99 -19.95 -1.70
C ARG A 91 10.47 -19.47 -0.34
N LYS A 92 10.68 -20.25 0.72
CA LYS A 92 10.30 -19.85 2.09
C LYS A 92 11.01 -18.55 2.48
N HIS A 93 12.30 -18.41 2.20
CA HIS A 93 13.04 -17.18 2.47
C HIS A 93 12.61 -16.03 1.57
N PHE A 94 12.25 -16.32 0.31
CA PHE A 94 11.67 -15.32 -0.58
C PHE A 94 10.35 -14.77 -0.04
N VAL A 95 9.38 -15.62 0.30
CA VAL A 95 8.06 -15.17 0.78
C VAL A 95 8.20 -14.31 2.05
N TRP A 96 8.98 -14.77 3.03
CA TRP A 96 9.20 -13.99 4.24
C TRP A 96 9.94 -12.67 3.96
N GLY A 97 10.93 -12.69 3.06
CA GLY A 97 11.67 -11.48 2.67
C GLY A 97 10.82 -10.47 1.91
N SER A 98 9.97 -10.93 0.99
CA SER A 98 9.05 -10.08 0.23
C SER A 98 7.97 -9.50 1.14
N THR A 99 7.39 -10.28 2.04
CA THR A 99 6.41 -9.78 3.01
C THR A 99 7.03 -8.71 3.91
N LEU A 100 8.24 -8.93 4.42
CA LEU A 100 8.93 -7.95 5.27
C LEU A 100 9.23 -6.66 4.49
N MET A 101 9.67 -6.76 3.24
CA MET A 101 9.88 -5.60 2.38
C MET A 101 8.57 -4.82 2.15
N LEU A 102 7.47 -5.50 1.83
CA LEU A 102 6.16 -4.86 1.59
C LEU A 102 5.61 -4.21 2.86
N ALA A 103 5.80 -4.84 4.02
CA ALA A 103 5.48 -4.22 5.31
C ALA A 103 6.33 -2.96 5.53
N GLY A 104 7.65 -3.02 5.24
CA GLY A 104 8.51 -1.84 5.32
C GLY A 104 8.09 -0.70 4.38
N LEU A 105 7.71 -1.01 3.14
CA LEU A 105 7.19 -0.02 2.19
C LEU A 105 5.89 0.60 2.67
N SER A 106 4.97 -0.22 3.18
CA SER A 106 3.69 0.25 3.73
C SER A 106 3.90 1.17 4.93
N LEU A 107 4.87 0.83 5.80
CA LEU A 107 5.23 1.65 6.96
C LEU A 107 5.80 3.00 6.53
N VAL A 108 6.68 3.01 5.53
CA VAL A 108 7.25 4.26 5.01
C VAL A 108 6.19 5.14 4.36
N CYS A 109 5.28 4.56 3.57
CA CYS A 109 4.15 5.31 3.02
C CYS A 109 3.23 5.86 4.13
N ALA A 110 3.02 5.10 5.21
CA ALA A 110 2.21 5.57 6.32
C ALA A 110 2.84 6.74 7.07
N ILE A 111 4.14 6.64 7.37
CA ILE A 111 4.88 7.73 8.01
C ILE A 111 4.88 8.98 7.12
N LEU A 112 5.13 8.83 5.81
CA LEU A 112 5.17 9.98 4.89
C LEU A 112 3.80 10.65 4.73
N THR A 113 2.72 9.85 4.70
CA THR A 113 1.36 10.39 4.62
C THR A 113 0.99 11.10 5.92
N ALA A 114 1.32 10.51 7.07
CA ALA A 114 1.12 11.12 8.39
C ALA A 114 1.92 12.41 8.56
N ALA A 115 3.16 12.45 8.05
CA ALA A 115 4.02 13.63 8.07
C ALA A 115 3.50 14.77 7.17
N GLY A 116 2.65 14.48 6.19
CA GLY A 116 2.09 15.51 5.32
C GLY A 116 1.02 16.38 5.97
N PHE A 117 0.21 15.84 6.89
CA PHE A 117 -0.79 16.62 7.65
C PHE A 117 -0.21 17.81 8.43
N PRO A 118 0.89 17.66 9.23
CA PRO A 118 1.48 18.80 9.89
C PRO A 118 2.18 19.77 8.91
N ILE A 119 2.70 19.28 7.78
CA ILE A 119 3.29 20.15 6.74
C ILE A 119 2.19 21.00 6.09
N GLU A 120 1.07 20.38 5.71
CA GLU A 120 -0.08 21.09 5.16
C GLU A 120 -0.59 22.16 6.13
N ARG A 121 -0.74 21.81 7.41
CA ARG A 121 -1.12 22.77 8.46
C ARG A 121 -0.17 23.96 8.53
N LEU A 122 1.15 23.72 8.51
CA LEU A 122 2.14 24.78 8.55
C LEU A 122 2.01 25.73 7.35
N ILE A 123 1.77 25.18 6.16
CA ILE A 123 1.54 25.98 4.94
C ILE A 123 0.27 26.82 5.09
N TYR A 124 -0.84 26.23 5.55
CA TYR A 124 -2.09 26.95 5.78
C TYR A 124 -1.94 28.08 6.79
N ASP A 125 -1.29 27.82 7.94
CA ASP A 125 -1.02 28.80 8.98
C ASP A 125 -0.17 29.97 8.44
N MET A 126 0.82 29.71 7.59
CA MET A 126 1.64 30.75 6.95
C MET A 126 0.87 31.59 5.93
N THR A 127 -0.14 31.02 5.28
CA THR A 127 -0.97 31.71 4.29
C THR A 127 -2.15 32.47 4.90
N GLY A 128 -2.35 32.41 6.22
CA GLY A 128 -3.40 33.14 6.93
C GLY A 128 -4.81 32.55 6.76
N GLY A 129 -4.92 31.28 6.35
CA GLY A 129 -6.21 30.60 6.24
C GLY A 129 -6.81 30.31 7.62
N SER A 130 -7.93 30.95 7.96
CA SER A 130 -8.60 30.78 9.27
C SER A 130 -9.48 29.52 9.37
N GLY A 131 -9.26 28.52 8.51
CA GLY A 131 -10.02 27.28 8.48
C GLY A 131 -9.53 26.29 9.54
N SER A 132 -10.43 25.91 10.46
CA SER A 132 -10.21 24.78 11.36
C SER A 132 -10.18 23.48 10.54
N LEU A 133 -9.00 23.05 10.09
CA LEU A 133 -8.80 21.70 9.53
C LEU A 133 -9.15 20.67 10.61
N ASN A 134 -10.19 19.89 10.37
CA ASN A 134 -10.56 18.79 11.26
C ASN A 134 -9.55 17.65 11.06
N GLN A 135 -8.49 17.64 11.88
CA GLN A 135 -7.42 16.66 11.76
C GLN A 135 -7.74 15.42 12.60
N PRO A 136 -7.77 14.22 12.00
CA PRO A 136 -7.90 13.00 12.77
C PRO A 136 -6.64 12.76 13.63
N PRO A 137 -6.75 12.01 14.73
CA PRO A 137 -5.62 11.69 15.60
C PRO A 137 -4.51 10.98 14.82
N LEU A 138 -3.35 11.66 14.67
CA LEU A 138 -2.25 11.26 13.79
C LEU A 138 -1.80 9.80 13.96
N LEU A 139 -1.74 9.30 15.20
CA LEU A 139 -1.26 7.94 15.48
C LEU A 139 -2.25 6.85 15.03
N GLU A 140 -3.54 7.08 15.27
CA GLU A 140 -4.61 6.14 14.93
C GLU A 140 -4.73 6.04 13.41
N SER A 141 -4.80 7.18 12.73
CA SER A 141 -4.83 7.24 11.27
C SER A 141 -3.58 6.66 10.61
N SER A 142 -2.41 6.80 11.24
CA SER A 142 -1.16 6.22 10.71
C SER A 142 -1.17 4.69 10.74
N LEU A 143 -1.67 4.08 11.81
CA LEU A 143 -1.72 2.62 11.96
C LEU A 143 -2.76 2.01 11.04
N GLU A 144 -3.95 2.59 10.96
CA GLU A 144 -4.99 2.17 10.02
C GLU A 144 -4.48 2.25 8.59
N PHE A 145 -3.87 3.38 8.22
CA PHE A 145 -3.35 3.58 6.88
C PHE A 145 -2.17 2.65 6.58
N PHE A 146 -1.33 2.32 7.57
CA PHE A 146 -0.30 1.27 7.44
C PHE A 146 -0.92 -0.10 7.11
N VAL A 147 -1.92 -0.53 7.88
CA VAL A 147 -2.59 -1.82 7.68
C VAL A 147 -3.29 -1.85 6.33
N LEU A 148 -3.94 -0.75 5.95
CA LEU A 148 -4.60 -0.61 4.66
C LEU A 148 -3.59 -0.69 3.49
N CYS A 149 -2.51 0.08 3.53
CA CYS A 149 -1.41 0.02 2.55
C CYS A 149 -0.80 -1.39 2.44
N PHE A 150 -0.64 -2.06 3.57
CA PHE A 150 -0.15 -3.43 3.61
C PHE A 150 -1.16 -4.40 2.98
N GLY A 151 -2.46 -4.19 3.23
CA GLY A 151 -3.54 -4.92 2.56
C GLY A 151 -3.48 -4.79 1.03
N TYR A 152 -3.29 -3.58 0.51
CA TYR A 152 -3.09 -3.34 -0.92
C TYR A 152 -1.85 -4.07 -1.47
N CYS A 153 -0.71 -4.04 -0.76
CA CYS A 153 0.46 -4.82 -1.12
C CYS A 153 0.16 -6.32 -1.22
N LEU A 154 -0.54 -6.87 -0.21
CA LEU A 154 -0.85 -8.30 -0.13
C LEU A 154 -1.84 -8.72 -1.21
N ALA A 155 -2.86 -7.92 -1.48
CA ALA A 155 -3.80 -8.16 -2.56
C ALA A 155 -3.08 -8.12 -3.93
N GLY A 156 -2.21 -7.13 -4.16
CA GLY A 156 -1.36 -7.09 -5.34
C GLY A 156 -0.50 -8.36 -5.47
N CYS A 157 0.12 -8.80 -4.37
CA CYS A 157 0.84 -10.07 -4.32
C CYS A 157 -0.03 -11.27 -4.66
N MET A 158 -1.29 -11.33 -4.23
CA MET A 158 -2.20 -12.43 -4.58
C MET A 158 -2.41 -12.49 -6.10
N ILE A 159 -2.57 -11.33 -6.74
CA ILE A 159 -2.71 -11.22 -8.20
C ILE A 159 -1.42 -11.67 -8.89
N GLY A 160 -0.27 -11.13 -8.47
CA GLY A 160 1.04 -11.51 -9.01
C GLY A 160 1.33 -13.00 -8.86
N ASN A 161 1.00 -13.59 -7.71
CA ASN A 161 1.10 -15.02 -7.43
C ASN A 161 0.13 -15.84 -8.31
N GLY A 162 -1.09 -15.34 -8.51
CA GLY A 162 -2.13 -15.96 -9.33
C GLY A 162 -1.69 -16.13 -10.77
N PHE A 163 -1.24 -15.05 -11.41
CA PHE A 163 -0.74 -15.05 -12.79
C PHE A 163 0.63 -15.72 -12.95
N TYR A 164 1.47 -15.72 -11.92
CA TYR A 164 2.73 -16.45 -11.97
C TYR A 164 2.52 -17.97 -11.99
N ARG A 165 1.54 -18.46 -11.21
CA ARG A 165 1.32 -19.90 -11.04
C ARG A 165 0.37 -20.49 -12.08
N HIS A 166 -0.71 -19.79 -12.40
CA HIS A 166 -1.77 -20.30 -13.25
C HIS A 166 -1.82 -19.57 -14.59
N ASP A 167 -2.45 -20.20 -15.58
CA ASP A 167 -2.68 -19.54 -16.87
C ASP A 167 -3.69 -18.39 -16.74
N TRP A 168 -3.76 -17.55 -17.77
CA TRP A 168 -4.49 -16.27 -17.74
C TRP A 168 -5.94 -16.39 -17.24
N ARG A 169 -6.64 -17.48 -17.55
CA ARG A 169 -8.05 -17.70 -17.15
C ARG A 169 -8.23 -17.73 -15.63
N ILE A 170 -7.42 -18.55 -14.94
CA ILE A 170 -7.48 -18.67 -13.48
C ILE A 170 -6.89 -17.40 -12.85
N GLY A 171 -5.86 -16.81 -13.47
CA GLY A 171 -5.31 -15.52 -13.06
C GLY A 171 -6.38 -14.43 -12.99
N THR A 172 -7.26 -14.33 -13.99
CA THR A 172 -8.38 -13.36 -14.00
C THR A 172 -9.37 -13.60 -12.86
N ILE A 173 -9.70 -14.85 -12.55
CA ILE A 173 -10.59 -15.18 -11.41
C ILE A 173 -9.92 -14.79 -10.08
N ILE A 174 -8.63 -15.09 -9.91
CA ILE A 174 -7.87 -14.70 -8.73
C ILE A 174 -7.77 -13.18 -8.63
N CYS A 175 -7.67 -12.47 -9.76
CA CYS A 175 -7.68 -11.00 -9.79
C CYS A 175 -8.97 -10.45 -9.19
N LEU A 176 -10.13 -10.92 -9.65
CA LEU A 176 -11.43 -10.53 -9.10
C LEU A 176 -11.54 -10.89 -7.61
N LEU A 177 -11.09 -12.09 -7.23
CA LEU A 177 -11.12 -12.55 -5.83
C LEU A 177 -10.19 -11.73 -4.92
N ALA A 178 -9.07 -11.24 -5.42
CA ALA A 178 -8.12 -10.41 -4.67
C ALA A 178 -8.62 -8.97 -4.45
N LEU A 179 -9.57 -8.49 -5.26
CA LEU A 179 -10.22 -7.19 -5.05
C LEU A 179 -11.22 -7.23 -3.89
N LEU A 180 -11.87 -8.37 -3.62
CA LEU A 180 -12.82 -8.51 -2.51
C LEU A 180 -12.25 -8.11 -1.15
N PRO A 181 -11.08 -8.61 -0.68
CA PRO A 181 -10.53 -8.18 0.60
C PRO A 181 -10.13 -6.70 0.62
N ILE A 182 -9.75 -6.10 -0.51
CA ILE A 182 -9.50 -4.65 -0.59
C ILE A 182 -10.80 -3.88 -0.34
N ILE A 183 -11.87 -4.26 -1.04
CA ILE A 183 -13.19 -3.62 -0.89
C ILE A 183 -13.67 -3.77 0.55
N LEU A 184 -13.50 -4.93 1.17
CA LEU A 184 -13.85 -5.16 2.58
C LEU A 184 -13.03 -4.28 3.52
N MET A 185 -11.71 -4.16 3.32
CA MET A 185 -10.88 -3.29 4.16
C MET A 185 -11.27 -1.82 4.01
N GLU A 186 -11.53 -1.35 2.78
CA GLU A 186 -12.00 0.03 2.52
C GLU A 186 -13.42 0.28 3.09
N ALA A 187 -14.27 -0.74 3.16
CA ALA A 187 -15.61 -0.62 3.74
C ALA A 187 -15.63 -0.58 5.27
N ILE A 188 -14.62 -1.18 5.91
CA ILE A 188 -14.48 -1.21 7.37
C ILE A 188 -13.85 0.09 7.87
N VAL A 189 -12.81 0.58 7.18
CA VAL A 189 -12.03 1.74 7.63
C VAL A 189 -12.76 3.02 7.28
N GLU A 190 -12.99 3.91 8.25
CA GLU A 190 -13.63 5.21 8.01
C GLU A 190 -12.84 6.08 7.00
N SER A 191 -11.51 5.96 7.01
CA SER A 191 -10.59 6.57 6.02
C SER A 191 -10.59 5.85 4.65
N GLY A 192 -11.57 4.99 4.39
CA GLY A 192 -11.81 4.26 3.15
C GLY A 192 -12.07 5.19 1.95
N SER A 193 -11.01 5.74 1.38
CA SER A 193 -11.07 6.75 0.33
C SER A 193 -11.67 6.24 -0.98
N LEU A 194 -11.61 4.93 -1.27
CA LEU A 194 -12.07 4.39 -2.56
C LEU A 194 -13.60 4.42 -2.66
N ILE A 195 -14.29 4.08 -1.57
CA ILE A 195 -15.77 4.10 -1.51
C ILE A 195 -16.29 5.53 -1.54
N ARG A 196 -15.62 6.46 -0.82
CA ARG A 196 -15.92 7.90 -0.88
C ARG A 196 -15.76 8.45 -2.30
N PHE A 197 -14.68 8.08 -3.01
CA PHE A 197 -14.45 8.50 -4.40
C PHE A 197 -15.55 8.04 -5.35
N MET A 198 -16.10 6.84 -5.15
CA MET A 198 -17.20 6.35 -5.99
C MET A 198 -18.56 7.00 -5.69
N SER A 199 -18.61 8.03 -4.82
CA SER A 199 -19.82 8.77 -4.43
C SER A 199 -20.96 7.89 -3.89
N TYR A 200 -20.67 6.64 -3.53
CA TYR A 200 -21.64 5.78 -2.87
C TYR A 200 -21.79 6.27 -1.43
N SER A 201 -22.99 6.67 -1.05
CA SER A 201 -23.36 7.07 0.31
C SER A 201 -23.43 5.88 1.28
N PHE A 202 -22.52 4.91 1.11
CA PHE A 202 -22.30 3.86 2.09
C PHE A 202 -21.69 4.55 3.31
N HIS A 203 -22.54 4.79 4.30
CA HIS A 203 -22.07 5.18 5.62
C HIS A 203 -21.36 3.96 6.18
N SER A 204 -20.04 4.04 6.32
CA SER A 204 -19.29 3.04 7.06
C SER A 204 -19.96 2.88 8.43
N PRO A 205 -20.22 1.65 8.88
CA PRO A 205 -20.77 1.45 10.22
C PRO A 205 -19.84 2.13 11.21
N SER A 206 -20.37 2.99 12.09
CA SER A 206 -19.58 3.66 13.13
C SER A 206 -19.16 2.61 14.17
N LEU A 207 -18.05 1.93 13.88
CA LEU A 207 -17.46 0.96 14.78
C LEU A 207 -16.51 1.68 15.72
N ALA A 208 -16.19 1.05 16.84
CA ALA A 208 -15.10 1.57 17.66
C ALA A 208 -13.78 1.38 16.87
N PRO A 209 -12.86 2.36 16.89
CA PRO A 209 -11.71 2.35 15.97
C PRO A 209 -10.75 1.18 16.22
N TRP A 210 -10.64 0.71 17.48
CA TRP A 210 -9.90 -0.51 17.80
C TRP A 210 -10.48 -1.76 17.12
N LEU A 211 -11.81 -1.81 16.93
CA LEU A 211 -12.48 -2.93 16.26
C LEU A 211 -12.19 -2.90 14.76
N GLU A 212 -12.20 -1.71 14.13
CA GLU A 212 -11.81 -1.52 12.73
C GLU A 212 -10.39 -2.00 12.47
N LEU A 213 -9.45 -1.62 13.36
CA LEU A 213 -8.06 -2.05 13.28
C LEU A 213 -7.92 -3.58 13.41
N ILE A 214 -8.65 -4.21 14.33
CA ILE A 214 -8.60 -5.68 14.51
C ILE A 214 -9.15 -6.40 13.28
N LEU A 215 -10.29 -5.95 12.74
CA LEU A 215 -10.93 -6.57 11.58
C LEU A 215 -10.07 -6.42 10.32
N THR A 216 -9.50 -5.24 10.08
CA THR A 216 -8.61 -5.00 8.94
C THR A 216 -7.32 -5.80 9.05
N LEU A 217 -6.74 -5.89 10.25
CA LEU A 217 -5.57 -6.73 10.51
C LEU A 217 -5.88 -8.22 10.33
N ALA A 218 -7.07 -8.68 10.70
CA ALA A 218 -7.52 -10.05 10.47
C ALA A 218 -7.62 -10.36 8.96
N ILE A 219 -8.18 -9.43 8.16
CA ILE A 219 -8.24 -9.57 6.69
C ILE A 219 -6.83 -9.58 6.10
N ALA A 220 -5.93 -8.69 6.54
CA ALA A 220 -4.55 -8.68 6.10
C ALA A 220 -3.81 -9.99 6.45
N ALA A 221 -4.00 -10.52 7.66
CA ALA A 221 -3.44 -11.81 8.08
C ALA A 221 -3.96 -12.97 7.22
N MET A 222 -5.26 -12.96 6.89
CA MET A 222 -5.87 -13.94 5.97
C MET A 222 -5.23 -13.86 4.58
N MET A 223 -5.10 -12.66 4.00
CA MET A 223 -4.44 -12.48 2.70
C MET A 223 -2.97 -12.94 2.72
N LEU A 224 -2.25 -12.67 3.80
CA LEU A 224 -0.88 -13.13 3.98
C LEU A 224 -0.80 -14.67 4.03
N ALA A 225 -1.72 -15.33 4.75
CA ALA A 225 -1.81 -16.78 4.80
C ALA A 225 -2.13 -17.39 3.43
N LEU A 226 -3.04 -16.77 2.67
CA LEU A 226 -3.37 -17.18 1.30
C LEU A 226 -2.16 -17.06 0.37
N ASN A 227 -1.45 -15.92 0.40
CA ASN A 227 -0.21 -15.72 -0.36
C ASN A 227 0.85 -16.78 -0.04
N PHE A 228 1.05 -17.06 1.24
CA PHE A 228 2.00 -18.10 1.68
C PHE A 228 1.60 -19.49 1.16
N SER A 229 0.31 -19.83 1.24
CA SER A 229 -0.23 -21.10 0.74
C SER A 229 -0.05 -21.24 -0.78
N MET A 230 -0.31 -20.16 -1.53
CA MET A 230 -0.16 -20.13 -2.98
C MET A 230 1.29 -20.40 -3.42
N LEU A 231 2.26 -19.76 -2.76
CA LEU A 231 3.69 -19.86 -3.09
C LEU A 231 4.35 -21.16 -2.63
N ARG A 232 3.82 -21.81 -1.59
CA ARG A 232 4.37 -23.06 -1.05
C ARG A 232 4.34 -24.21 -2.08
N LYS A 233 3.34 -24.25 -2.97
CA LYS A 233 3.08 -25.38 -3.88
C LYS A 233 3.43 -25.12 -5.36
N VAL A 234 4.13 -24.04 -5.68
CA VAL A 234 4.37 -23.66 -7.09
C VAL A 234 5.39 -24.60 -7.74
N THR A 235 5.21 -25.01 -8.99
CA THR A 235 6.30 -25.59 -9.79
C THR A 235 7.02 -24.46 -10.53
N ILE A 236 8.35 -24.39 -10.47
CA ILE A 236 9.09 -23.31 -11.15
C ILE A 236 8.97 -23.54 -12.65
N ARG A 237 8.19 -22.71 -13.35
CA ARG A 237 8.24 -22.65 -14.81
C ARG A 237 9.49 -21.87 -15.19
N ARG A 238 10.51 -22.58 -15.71
CA ARG A 238 11.69 -21.93 -16.30
C ARG A 238 11.23 -21.37 -17.65
N LYS A 239 10.92 -20.07 -17.72
CA LYS A 239 10.81 -19.40 -19.02
C LYS A 239 12.25 -19.24 -19.53
N LEU A 240 12.62 -20.06 -20.50
CA LEU A 240 13.80 -19.82 -21.33
C LEU A 240 13.49 -18.55 -22.12
N VAL A 241 14.09 -17.43 -21.69
CA VAL A 241 14.19 -16.23 -22.51
C VAL A 241 15.24 -16.49 -23.57
#